data_AF-A0A8S9WIZ4-F1
#
_entry.id   AF-A0A8S9WIZ4-F1
#
_cell.length_a   1.000
_cell.length_b   1.000
_cell.length_c   1.000
_cell.angle_alpha   90.00
_cell.angle_beta   90.00
_cell.angle_gamma   90.00
#
_symmetry.space_group_name_H-M   'P 1'
#
loop_
_entity.id
_entity.type
_entity.pdbx_description
1 polymer ?
#
loop_
_entity_poly.entity_id
_entity_poly.type
_entity_poly.pdbx_seq_one_letter_code
_entity_poly.pdbx_strand_id
1 'polypeptide(L)'
;MKKKIVVSVLIAVTITTVLVGIMVGIMIESAKPPPITPPPKGEYVEIKINESTWLKGNLIKLISIEEEKGLVKIEVHNETTGEPMVVPLSLQDDVAFSYKNIAIFLCKIEDNCVTFLIFEG
;
A
#
# COMPACT_ATOMS: atom_id res chain seq x y z
N MET A 1 48.81 -7.85 -51.95
CA MET A 1 47.61 -8.41 -51.29
C MET A 1 47.63 -8.34 -49.75
N LYS A 2 48.78 -8.20 -49.06
CA LYS A 2 48.87 -8.19 -47.58
C LYS A 2 48.12 -7.04 -46.87
N LYS A 3 48.17 -5.80 -47.39
CA LYS A 3 47.51 -4.63 -46.75
C LYS A 3 45.98 -4.73 -46.71
N LYS A 4 45.35 -5.27 -47.77
CA LYS A 4 43.88 -5.41 -47.83
C LYS A 4 43.35 -6.42 -46.81
N ILE A 5 44.10 -7.50 -46.58
CA ILE A 5 43.76 -8.54 -45.60
C ILE A 5 43.86 -7.98 -44.17
N VAL A 6 44.92 -7.23 -43.85
CA VAL A 6 45.10 -6.62 -42.52
C VAL A 6 43.99 -5.60 -42.23
N VAL A 7 43.60 -4.79 -43.22
CA VAL A 7 42.50 -3.82 -43.07
C VAL A 7 41.15 -4.52 -42.85
N SER A 8 40.86 -5.58 -43.61
CA SER A 8 39.62 -6.36 -43.41
C SER A 8 39.56 -7.05 -42.05
N VAL A 9 40.68 -7.55 -41.54
CA VAL A 9 40.74 -8.17 -40.20
C VAL A 9 40.53 -7.11 -39.11
N LEU A 10 41.12 -5.92 -39.25
CA LEU A 10 40.96 -4.84 -38.28
C LEU A 10 39.50 -4.39 -38.17
N ILE A 11 38.81 -4.23 -39.32
CA ILE A 11 37.39 -3.86 -39.37
C ILE A 11 36.53 -4.93 -38.69
N ALA A 12 36.80 -6.22 -38.96
CA ALA A 12 36.06 -7.32 -38.36
C ALA A 12 36.22 -7.37 -36.82
N VAL A 13 37.43 -7.13 -36.31
CA VAL A 13 37.71 -7.09 -34.87
C VAL A 13 36.98 -5.91 -34.23
N THR A 14 37.01 -4.72 -34.83
CA THR A 14 36.32 -3.54 -34.30
C THR A 14 34.80 -3.70 -34.24
N ILE A 15 34.19 -4.33 -35.25
CA ILE A 15 32.73 -4.58 -35.24
C ILE A 15 32.37 -5.55 -34.10
N THR A 16 33.20 -6.58 -33.90
CA THR A 16 32.95 -7.60 -32.88
C THR A 16 33.07 -7.01 -31.47
N THR A 17 34.06 -6.15 -31.21
CA THR A 17 34.23 -5.51 -29.90
C THR A 17 33.10 -4.54 -29.57
N VAL A 18 32.61 -3.78 -30.57
CA VAL A 18 31.46 -2.88 -30.39
C VAL A 18 30.19 -3.67 -30.06
N LEU A 19 29.92 -4.78 -30.76
CA LEU A 19 28.76 -5.64 -30.51
C LEU A 19 28.77 -6.25 -29.10
N VAL A 20 29.94 -6.71 -28.64
CA VAL A 20 30.09 -7.25 -27.27
C VAL A 20 29.89 -6.15 -26.23
N GLY A 21 30.43 -4.95 -26.45
CA GLY A 21 30.25 -3.82 -25.54
C GLY A 21 28.78 -3.40 -25.37
N ILE A 22 28.02 -3.37 -26.47
CA ILE A 22 26.58 -3.06 -26.45
C ILE A 22 25.79 -4.14 -25.70
N MET A 23 26.07 -5.42 -25.96
CA MET A 23 25.43 -6.55 -25.28
C MET A 23 25.67 -6.53 -23.76
N VAL A 24 26.90 -6.25 -23.33
CA VAL A 24 27.24 -6.14 -21.90
C VAL A 24 26.57 -4.93 -21.25
N GLY A 25 26.53 -3.78 -21.93
CA GLY A 25 25.84 -2.58 -21.44
C GLY A 25 24.34 -2.80 -21.19
N ILE A 26 23.66 -3.45 -22.14
CA ILE A 26 22.22 -3.77 -22.04
C ILE A 26 21.93 -4.72 -20.86
N MET A 27 22.81 -5.68 -20.59
CA MET A 27 22.64 -6.62 -19.48
C MET A 27 22.81 -5.96 -18.11
N ILE A 28 23.66 -4.93 -18.00
CA ILE A 28 23.88 -4.22 -16.73
C ILE A 28 22.69 -3.31 -16.39
N GLU A 29 22.06 -2.68 -17.38
CA GLU A 29 20.93 -1.77 -17.16
C GLU A 29 19.65 -2.53 -16.76
N SER A 30 19.49 -3.77 -17.22
CA SER A 30 18.37 -4.66 -16.85
C SER A 30 18.47 -5.29 -15.45
N ALA A 31 19.63 -5.20 -14.79
CA ALA A 31 19.86 -5.81 -13.48
C ALA A 31 19.43 -4.93 -12.29
N LYS A 32 18.78 -3.77 -12.54
CA LYS A 32 18.22 -2.97 -11.45
C LYS A 32 17.02 -3.72 -10.88
N PRO A 33 17.05 -4.15 -9.61
CA PRO A 33 15.87 -4.75 -8.98
C PRO A 33 14.69 -3.76 -9.10
N PRO A 34 13.46 -4.24 -9.34
CA PRO A 34 12.30 -3.38 -9.23
C PRO A 34 12.35 -2.68 -7.85
N PRO A 35 11.95 -1.40 -7.77
CA PRO A 35 11.83 -0.72 -6.49
C PRO A 35 11.04 -1.63 -5.54
N ILE A 36 11.64 -2.00 -4.42
CA ILE A 36 10.94 -2.74 -3.37
C ILE A 36 10.04 -1.71 -2.71
N THR A 37 8.80 -1.58 -3.18
CA THR A 37 7.78 -0.81 -2.50
C THR A 37 7.53 -1.52 -1.16
N PRO A 38 7.79 -0.88 -0.01
CA PRO A 38 7.40 -1.47 1.26
C PRO A 38 5.89 -1.73 1.21
N PRO A 39 5.41 -2.89 1.71
CA PRO A 39 3.97 -3.11 1.81
C PRO A 39 3.37 -1.96 2.63
N PRO A 40 2.17 -1.48 2.27
CA PRO A 40 1.53 -0.38 2.99
C PRO A 40 1.46 -0.77 4.47
N LYS A 41 1.99 0.09 5.33
CA LYS A 41 2.19 -0.21 6.75
C LYS A 41 0.83 -0.07 7.45
N GLY A 42 0.12 -1.18 7.57
CA GLY A 42 -1.16 -1.24 8.27
C GLY A 42 -0.97 -1.01 9.78
N GLU A 43 -1.84 -0.20 10.38
CA GLU A 43 -1.90 0.01 11.82
C GLU A 43 -3.16 -0.66 12.38
N TYR A 44 -3.00 -1.48 13.41
CA TYR A 44 -4.12 -2.05 14.15
C TYR A 44 -4.50 -1.11 15.29
N VAL A 45 -5.75 -0.66 15.30
CA VAL A 45 -6.27 0.23 16.33
C VAL A 45 -7.46 -0.43 16.99
N GLU A 46 -7.32 -0.69 18.28
CA GLU A 46 -8.39 -1.17 19.14
C GLU A 46 -9.05 0.01 19.86
N ILE A 47 -10.38 0.04 19.89
CA ILE A 47 -11.16 1.08 20.55
C ILE A 47 -12.42 0.48 21.19
N LYS A 48 -12.67 0.86 22.44
CA LYS A 48 -13.88 0.45 23.17
C LYS A 48 -14.97 1.51 23.10
N ILE A 49 -16.21 1.08 23.31
CA ILE A 49 -17.36 1.99 23.38
C ILE A 49 -17.10 3.06 24.44
N ASN A 50 -17.33 4.31 24.07
CA ASN A 50 -17.06 5.53 24.84
C ASN A 50 -15.58 5.89 25.06
N GLU A 51 -14.64 5.15 24.49
CA GLU A 51 -13.23 5.53 24.45
C GLU A 51 -12.92 6.32 23.18
N SER A 52 -11.88 7.16 23.25
CA SER A 52 -11.37 7.93 22.13
C SER A 52 -9.95 7.48 21.79
N THR A 53 -9.65 7.40 20.50
CA THR A 53 -8.31 7.06 20.00
C THR A 53 -7.86 8.02 18.91
N TRP A 54 -6.55 8.20 18.78
CA TRP A 54 -5.97 9.01 17.73
C TRP A 54 -5.83 8.19 16.46
N LEU A 55 -6.44 8.67 15.39
CA LEU A 55 -6.43 8.05 14.07
C LEU A 55 -5.96 9.09 13.05
N LYS A 56 -4.67 9.00 12.69
CA LYS A 56 -4.04 9.84 11.66
C LYS A 56 -4.37 11.34 11.80
N GLY A 57 -4.27 11.85 13.03
CA GLY A 57 -4.49 13.27 13.34
C GLY A 57 -5.93 13.66 13.68
N ASN A 58 -6.88 12.72 13.66
CA ASN A 58 -8.23 12.92 14.19
C ASN A 58 -8.40 12.13 15.48
N LEU A 59 -8.99 12.74 16.50
CA LEU A 59 -9.44 12.06 17.70
C LEU A 59 -10.83 11.49 17.44
N ILE A 60 -10.95 10.18 17.47
CA ILE A 60 -12.18 9.47 17.10
C ILE A 60 -12.68 8.70 18.32
N LYS A 61 -13.94 8.92 18.68
CA LYS A 61 -14.62 8.24 19.76
C LYS A 61 -15.59 7.21 19.23
N LEU A 62 -15.54 5.98 19.76
CA LEU A 62 -16.53 4.96 19.43
C LEU A 62 -17.80 5.19 20.26
N ILE A 63 -18.94 5.33 19.61
CA ILE A 63 -20.22 5.66 20.25
C ILE A 63 -21.08 4.41 20.41
N SER A 64 -21.26 3.66 19.33
CA SER A 64 -22.11 2.47 19.33
C SER A 64 -21.62 1.42 18.33
N ILE A 65 -21.93 0.17 18.63
CA ILE A 65 -21.76 -0.98 17.76
C ILE A 65 -23.14 -1.64 17.69
N GLU A 66 -23.77 -1.62 16.52
CA GLU A 66 -25.06 -2.26 16.28
C GLU A 66 -24.87 -3.39 15.26
N GLU A 67 -25.15 -4.63 15.67
CA GLU A 67 -25.17 -5.77 14.75
C GLU A 67 -26.61 -6.12 14.37
N GLU A 68 -26.94 -6.06 13.08
CA GLU A 68 -28.22 -6.50 12.56
C GLU A 68 -28.02 -7.38 11.32
N LYS A 69 -28.47 -8.65 11.39
CA LYS A 69 -28.49 -9.59 10.24
C LYS A 69 -27.12 -9.74 9.54
N GLY A 70 -26.01 -9.66 10.28
CA GLY A 70 -24.65 -9.79 9.74
C GLY A 70 -24.06 -8.49 9.18
N LEU A 71 -24.75 -7.35 9.32
CA LEU A 71 -24.21 -6.02 9.09
C LEU A 71 -23.86 -5.38 10.44
N VAL A 72 -22.71 -4.72 10.52
CA VAL A 72 -22.28 -4.01 11.73
C VAL A 72 -22.21 -2.53 11.45
N LYS A 73 -23.15 -1.82 12.01
CA LYS A 73 -23.15 -0.37 11.98
C LYS A 73 -22.31 0.13 13.15
N ILE A 74 -21.23 0.84 12.83
CA ILE A 74 -20.37 1.46 13.83
C ILE A 74 -20.57 2.97 13.75
N GLU A 75 -20.93 3.56 14.88
CA GLU A 75 -21.02 5.01 15.01
C GLU A 75 -19.75 5.54 15.66
N VAL A 76 -19.06 6.43 14.96
CA VAL A 76 -17.91 7.14 15.50
C VAL A 76 -18.15 8.65 15.50
N HIS A 77 -17.61 9.33 16.50
CA HIS A 77 -17.64 10.78 16.59
C HIS A 77 -16.23 11.33 16.42
N ASN A 78 -16.05 12.28 15.50
CA ASN A 78 -14.78 12.99 15.37
C ASN A 78 -14.75 14.15 16.38
N GLU A 79 -14.07 13.96 17.49
CA GLU A 79 -13.94 14.97 18.54
C GLU A 79 -13.03 16.14 18.11
N THR A 80 -12.21 15.96 17.07
CA THR A 80 -11.36 17.04 16.53
C THR A 80 -12.16 18.04 15.68
N THR A 81 -13.12 17.55 14.88
CA THR A 81 -13.97 18.43 14.05
C THR A 81 -15.32 18.75 14.68
N GLY A 82 -15.74 17.98 15.69
CA GLY A 82 -17.07 18.07 16.31
C GLY A 82 -18.19 17.47 15.45
N GLU A 83 -17.85 16.81 14.34
CA GLU A 83 -18.83 16.21 13.43
C GLU A 83 -19.04 14.72 13.75
N PRO A 84 -20.30 14.26 13.85
CA PRO A 84 -20.59 12.82 13.91
C PRO A 84 -20.27 12.17 12.56
N MET A 85 -19.58 11.04 12.58
CA MET A 85 -19.25 10.26 11.39
C MET A 85 -19.80 8.84 11.56
N VAL A 86 -20.99 8.59 10.99
CA VAL A 86 -21.59 7.24 10.99
C VAL A 86 -20.94 6.44 9.87
N VAL A 87 -20.28 5.33 10.20
CA VAL A 87 -19.61 4.48 9.22
C VAL A 87 -20.32 3.12 9.15
N PRO A 88 -21.11 2.85 8.10
CA PRO A 88 -21.63 1.51 7.89
C PRO A 88 -20.47 0.59 7.49
N LEU A 89 -20.25 -0.49 8.24
CA LEU A 89 -19.24 -1.50 7.93
C LEU A 89 -19.93 -2.86 7.73
N SER A 90 -19.52 -3.60 6.71
CA SER A 90 -19.99 -4.99 6.50
C SER A 90 -19.04 -5.93 7.22
N LEU A 91 -19.57 -6.92 7.97
CA LEU A 91 -18.76 -8.04 8.45
C LEU A 91 -18.46 -9.06 7.35
N GLN A 92 -19.29 -9.09 6.30
CA GLN A 92 -19.26 -10.12 5.26
C GLN A 92 -18.43 -9.72 4.04
N ASP A 93 -18.13 -8.43 3.90
CA ASP A 93 -17.33 -7.93 2.78
C ASP A 93 -16.04 -7.32 3.30
N ASP A 94 -14.93 -7.52 2.57
CA ASP A 94 -13.66 -6.78 2.73
C ASP A 94 -13.81 -5.28 2.39
N VAL A 95 -15.00 -4.70 2.62
CA VAL A 95 -15.32 -3.32 2.27
C VAL A 95 -14.71 -2.42 3.32
N ALA A 96 -13.57 -1.85 2.93
CA ALA A 96 -12.95 -0.77 3.67
C ALA A 96 -13.82 0.47 3.62
N PHE A 97 -13.98 1.14 4.74
CA PHE A 97 -14.36 2.54 4.73
C PHE A 97 -13.16 3.39 4.32
N SER A 98 -13.30 4.15 3.24
CA SER A 98 -12.28 5.11 2.82
C SER A 98 -12.65 6.52 3.29
N TYR A 99 -11.76 7.15 4.07
CA TYR A 99 -11.84 8.57 4.38
C TYR A 99 -10.57 9.26 3.90
N LYS A 100 -10.71 10.16 2.92
CA LYS A 100 -9.57 10.79 2.23
C LYS A 100 -8.63 9.71 1.68
N ASN A 101 -7.38 9.66 2.14
CA ASN A 101 -6.37 8.68 1.75
C ASN A 101 -6.22 7.53 2.76
N ILE A 102 -7.15 7.39 3.70
CA ILE A 102 -7.13 6.37 4.74
C ILE A 102 -8.18 5.33 4.41
N ALA A 103 -7.78 4.05 4.33
CA ALA A 103 -8.67 2.91 4.26
C ALA A 103 -8.75 2.23 5.63
N ILE A 104 -9.96 2.01 6.12
CA ILE A 104 -10.24 1.42 7.45
C ILE A 104 -11.03 0.13 7.23
N PHE A 105 -10.46 -0.97 7.68
CA PHE A 105 -11.06 -2.30 7.63
C PHE A 105 -11.47 -2.75 9.02
N LEU A 106 -12.61 -3.40 9.11
CA LEU A 106 -13.07 -4.03 10.34
C LEU A 106 -12.37 -5.39 10.49
N CYS A 107 -11.52 -5.56 11.50
CA CYS A 107 -10.80 -6.82 11.72
C CYS A 107 -11.47 -7.72 12.76
N LYS A 108 -11.95 -7.12 13.84
CA LYS A 108 -12.47 -7.87 14.97
C LYS A 108 -13.50 -7.04 15.73
N ILE A 109 -14.55 -7.70 16.19
CA ILE A 109 -15.51 -7.16 17.14
C ILE A 109 -15.57 -8.09 18.34
N GLU A 110 -15.54 -7.51 19.53
CA GLU A 110 -15.90 -8.12 20.79
C GLU A 110 -16.97 -7.24 21.46
N ASP A 111 -17.71 -7.76 22.43
CA ASP A 111 -18.95 -7.17 22.98
C ASP A 111 -18.98 -5.62 23.08
N ASN A 112 -17.88 -5.00 23.52
CA ASN A 112 -17.76 -3.55 23.66
C ASN A 112 -16.52 -2.95 22.99
N CYS A 113 -15.89 -3.69 22.08
CA CYS A 113 -14.58 -3.38 21.53
C CYS A 113 -14.52 -3.67 20.03
N VAL A 114 -13.88 -2.78 19.27
CA VAL A 114 -13.63 -2.97 17.84
C VAL A 114 -12.15 -2.81 17.55
N THR A 115 -11.60 -3.71 16.74
CA THR A 115 -10.27 -3.58 16.15
C THR A 115 -10.39 -3.22 14.68
N PHE A 116 -9.79 -2.09 14.32
CA PHE A 116 -9.64 -1.64 12.94
C PHE A 116 -8.24 -1.93 12.42
N LEU A 117 -8.14 -2.25 11.13
CA LEU A 117 -6.88 -2.21 10.38
C LEU A 117 -6.91 -1.01 9.45
N ILE A 118 -5.90 -0.16 9.56
CA ILE A 118 -5.87 1.13 8.90
C ILE A 118 -4.69 1.17 7.95
N PHE A 119 -4.97 1.45 6.69
CA PHE A 119 -3.95 1.71 5.67
C PHE A 119 -3.99 3.17 5.25
N GLU A 120 -2.81 3.74 5.05
CA GLU A 120 -2.63 5.05 4.45
C GLU A 120 -2.12 4.84 3.02
N GLY A 121 -2.89 5.32 2.04
CA GLY A 121 -2.56 5.32 0.62
C GLY A 121 -1.89 6.60 0.16
#